data_AF-A0A6A5XKU3-F1
#
_entry.id   AF-A0A6A5XKU3-F1
#
_cell.length_a   1.000
_cell.length_b   1.000
_cell.length_c   1.000
_cell.angle_alpha   90.00
_cell.angle_beta   90.00
_cell.angle_gamma   90.00
#
_symmetry.space_group_name_H-M   'P 1'
#
loop_
_entity.id
_entity.type
_entity.pdbx_description
1 polymer ?
#
loop_
_entity_poly.entity_id
_entity_poly.type
_entity_poly.pdbx_seq_one_letter_code
_entity_poly.pdbx_strand_id
1 'polypeptide(L)'
;MAHACPRRLQLEPRQNQQFRQFMRVCRTSLVAIKGYGHPMLTESLSLFHDRPALLDALFAIASQVDDYRSTGDAVALLEPYHRVLRDMQSLLGDHRQNPRDFREVRLACALSALVLLLLSMSSTNSDWEYHASHLVHLINSSNVDVLKETPLGLALIMLAAHMDIAAFAIGRTVVPTCAWSRWHLDEQHDAFAVPFQIHEINTGVPASLLSIISKLDQCASLSESCRGTLGHSSAVLTTERERLWMLLEAWQPQSLPESMLSHQRSALRIARRTLHRAAMLFHARVYGFHANLLDPLDHLSETTGASLVEEIVTGIRHLLHDFKDNANPIGNAMAWPLAVAGSECGSESNKFLQHEVVSLIHDMADSFYMLHLTPLEQLLRNLWEKHTLMLSTGLTGRLSLESIATETNTIILCL
;
A
#
# COMPACT_ATOMS: atom_id res chain seq x y z
N MET A 1 -21.10 -20.03 -26.84
CA MET A 1 -20.06 -20.41 -25.86
C MET A 1 -20.76 -20.73 -24.55
N ALA A 2 -20.73 -21.99 -24.11
CA ALA A 2 -21.35 -22.38 -22.86
C ALA A 2 -20.53 -21.79 -21.70
N HIS A 3 -21.13 -20.92 -20.89
CA HIS A 3 -20.54 -20.51 -19.61
C HIS A 3 -20.41 -21.77 -18.75
N ALA A 4 -19.18 -22.25 -18.56
CA ALA A 4 -18.90 -23.31 -17.61
C ALA A 4 -19.43 -22.87 -16.24
N CYS A 5 -20.30 -23.69 -15.66
CA CYS A 5 -20.79 -23.46 -14.31
C CYS A 5 -19.56 -23.38 -13.38
N PRO A 6 -19.37 -22.31 -12.58
CA PRO A 6 -18.21 -22.20 -11.73
C PRO A 6 -18.14 -23.42 -10.81
N ARG A 7 -17.04 -24.19 -10.91
CA ARG A 7 -16.79 -25.33 -10.01
C ARG A 7 -16.88 -24.81 -8.59
N ARG A 8 -17.85 -25.30 -7.82
CA ARG A 8 -18.01 -24.90 -6.42
C ARG A 8 -16.85 -25.48 -5.62
N LEU A 9 -16.18 -24.63 -4.86
CA LEU A 9 -15.15 -25.03 -3.90
C LEU A 9 -15.78 -26.03 -2.91
N GLN A 10 -15.30 -27.28 -2.90
CA GLN A 10 -15.74 -28.28 -1.93
C GLN A 10 -14.87 -28.14 -0.69
N LEU A 11 -15.47 -27.67 0.40
CA LEU A 11 -14.79 -27.44 1.68
C LEU A 11 -15.40 -28.32 2.77
N GLU A 12 -14.54 -28.95 3.56
CA GLU A 12 -14.93 -29.60 4.81
C GLU A 12 -15.53 -28.57 5.79
N PRO A 13 -16.35 -28.98 6.79
CA PRO A 13 -17.00 -28.05 7.73
C PRO A 13 -16.02 -27.07 8.41
N ARG A 14 -14.85 -27.56 8.83
CA ARG A 14 -13.79 -26.73 9.44
C ARG A 14 -13.19 -25.75 8.43
N GLN A 15 -12.91 -26.19 7.21
CA GLN A 15 -12.38 -25.34 6.14
C GLN A 15 -13.41 -24.27 5.72
N ASN A 16 -14.70 -24.58 5.76
CA ASN A 16 -15.77 -23.61 5.48
C ASN A 16 -15.78 -22.48 6.53
N GLN A 17 -15.57 -22.81 7.81
CA GLN A 17 -15.43 -21.79 8.85
C GLN A 17 -14.20 -20.90 8.63
N GLN A 18 -13.04 -21.50 8.35
CA GLN A 18 -11.80 -20.78 8.05
C GLN A 18 -11.93 -19.90 6.79
N PHE A 19 -12.64 -20.38 5.77
CA PHE A 19 -12.90 -19.62 4.56
C PHE A 19 -13.82 -18.42 4.80
N ARG A 20 -14.86 -18.56 5.63
CA ARG A 20 -15.70 -17.42 6.02
C ARG A 20 -14.92 -16.36 6.80
N GLN A 21 -14.00 -16.81 7.66
CA GLN A 21 -13.11 -15.93 8.40
C GLN A 21 -12.16 -15.19 7.45
N PHE A 22 -11.50 -15.90 6.54
CA PHE A 22 -10.69 -15.31 5.48
C PHE A 22 -11.44 -14.25 4.68
N MET A 23 -12.66 -14.56 4.22
CA MET A 23 -13.51 -13.61 3.51
C MET A 23 -13.85 -12.36 4.34
N ARG A 24 -14.00 -12.50 5.67
CA ARG A 24 -14.21 -11.36 6.56
C ARG A 24 -12.95 -10.49 6.66
N VAL A 25 -11.78 -11.11 6.83
CA VAL A 25 -10.50 -10.41 6.87
C VAL A 25 -10.26 -9.65 5.57
N CYS A 26 -10.35 -10.30 4.42
CA CYS A 26 -10.15 -9.62 3.13
C CYS A 26 -11.12 -8.46 2.90
N ARG A 27 -12.39 -8.61 3.28
CA ARG A 27 -13.37 -7.52 3.17
C ARG A 27 -13.08 -6.34 4.08
N THR A 28 -12.30 -6.54 5.13
CA THR A 28 -11.95 -5.50 6.10
C THR A 28 -10.63 -4.83 5.72
N SER A 29 -9.65 -5.62 5.31
CA SER A 29 -8.26 -5.18 5.11
C SER A 29 -7.86 -4.98 3.64
N LEU A 30 -8.55 -5.60 2.68
CA LEU A 30 -8.17 -5.56 1.25
C LEU A 30 -9.20 -4.88 0.35
N VAL A 31 -10.37 -4.54 0.89
CA VAL A 31 -11.43 -3.85 0.16
C VAL A 31 -11.55 -2.45 0.74
N ALA A 32 -11.45 -1.42 -0.10
CA ALA A 32 -11.70 -0.03 0.23
C ALA A 32 -13.14 0.42 -0.09
N ILE A 33 -13.78 -0.19 -1.11
CA ILE A 33 -15.10 0.21 -1.60
C ILE A 33 -16.06 -0.99 -1.60
N LYS A 34 -16.92 -1.06 -0.57
CA LYS A 34 -17.92 -2.11 -0.44
C LYS A 34 -18.98 -2.06 -1.54
N GLY A 35 -19.38 -3.24 -2.03
CA GLY A 35 -20.53 -3.41 -2.92
C GLY A 35 -20.22 -3.38 -4.42
N TYR A 36 -18.97 -3.14 -4.81
CA TYR A 36 -18.56 -3.02 -6.22
C TYR A 36 -17.82 -4.26 -6.77
N GLY A 37 -17.91 -5.39 -6.06
CA GLY A 37 -17.24 -6.64 -6.43
C GLY A 37 -15.76 -6.65 -6.06
N HIS A 38 -15.15 -7.84 -6.00
CA HIS A 38 -13.70 -7.96 -5.78
C HIS A 38 -13.16 -9.12 -6.64
N PRO A 39 -12.59 -8.83 -7.82
CA PRO A 39 -12.17 -9.84 -8.79
C PRO A 39 -11.22 -10.88 -8.19
N MET A 40 -10.29 -10.47 -7.31
CA MET A 40 -9.40 -11.43 -6.68
C MET A 40 -10.07 -12.36 -5.67
N LEU A 41 -11.32 -12.12 -5.25
CA LEU A 41 -12.04 -13.03 -4.36
C LEU A 41 -12.99 -13.94 -5.13
N THR A 42 -13.47 -13.51 -6.29
CA THR A 42 -14.41 -14.29 -7.12
C THR A 42 -13.70 -15.16 -8.15
N GLU A 43 -12.64 -14.65 -8.77
CA GLU A 43 -11.94 -15.32 -9.88
C GLU A 43 -10.78 -16.21 -9.41
N SER A 44 -10.25 -15.95 -8.21
CA SER A 44 -9.22 -16.79 -7.61
C SER A 44 -9.75 -18.11 -7.06
N LEU A 45 -11.06 -18.25 -6.87
CA LEU A 45 -11.66 -19.45 -6.26
C LEU A 45 -11.40 -20.72 -7.08
N SER A 46 -11.41 -20.62 -8.41
CA SER A 46 -11.05 -21.74 -9.28
C SER A 46 -9.57 -22.12 -9.09
N LEU A 47 -8.68 -21.14 -9.00
CA LEU A 47 -7.26 -21.37 -8.77
C LEU A 47 -7.00 -21.99 -7.39
N PHE A 48 -7.74 -21.59 -6.34
CA PHE A 48 -7.63 -22.19 -5.01
C PHE A 48 -8.10 -23.64 -4.96
N HIS A 49 -9.11 -24.00 -5.77
CA HIS A 49 -9.57 -25.38 -5.85
C HIS A 49 -8.46 -26.30 -6.36
N ASP A 50 -7.75 -25.87 -7.39
CA ASP A 50 -6.68 -26.64 -8.02
C ASP A 50 -5.34 -26.51 -7.25
N ARG A 51 -5.27 -25.65 -6.22
CA ARG A 51 -4.05 -25.33 -5.46
C ARG A 51 -4.30 -25.27 -3.95
N PRO A 52 -4.32 -26.44 -3.27
CA PRO A 52 -4.56 -26.51 -1.84
C PRO A 52 -3.58 -25.69 -0.99
N ALA A 53 -2.30 -25.58 -1.38
CA ALA A 53 -1.33 -24.80 -0.62
C ALA A 53 -1.68 -23.30 -0.56
N LEU A 54 -2.25 -22.72 -1.62
CA LEU A 54 -2.71 -21.33 -1.61
C LEU A 54 -3.88 -21.15 -0.65
N LEU A 55 -4.82 -22.09 -0.67
CA LEU A 55 -5.97 -22.06 0.23
C LEU A 55 -5.54 -22.21 1.70
N ASP A 56 -4.63 -23.13 1.99
CA ASP A 56 -4.04 -23.33 3.31
C ASP A 56 -3.31 -22.08 3.81
N ALA A 57 -2.53 -21.42 2.94
CA ALA A 57 -1.87 -20.17 3.26
C ALA A 57 -2.84 -19.03 3.55
N LEU A 58 -3.94 -18.93 2.79
CA LEU A 58 -4.98 -17.94 3.07
C LEU A 58 -5.70 -18.20 4.39
N PHE A 59 -5.91 -19.47 4.76
CA PHE A 59 -6.42 -19.83 6.09
C PHE A 59 -5.41 -19.51 7.20
N ALA A 60 -4.12 -19.67 6.95
CA ALA A 60 -3.07 -19.27 7.88
C ALA A 60 -3.04 -17.74 8.09
N ILE A 61 -3.16 -16.94 7.02
CA ILE A 61 -3.31 -15.48 7.12
C ILE A 61 -4.55 -15.13 7.96
N ALA A 62 -5.69 -15.77 7.68
CA ALA A 62 -6.94 -15.47 8.35
C ALA A 62 -6.95 -15.84 9.85
N SER A 63 -6.25 -16.91 10.23
CA SER A 63 -6.17 -17.37 11.62
C SER A 63 -5.24 -16.49 12.48
N GLN A 64 -4.17 -15.93 11.91
CA GLN A 64 -3.33 -14.94 12.62
C GLN A 64 -4.13 -13.77 13.19
N VAL A 65 -5.15 -13.34 12.45
CA VAL A 65 -5.98 -12.21 12.85
C VAL A 65 -6.69 -12.46 14.19
N ASP A 66 -7.09 -13.70 14.45
CA ASP A 66 -7.73 -14.09 15.72
C ASP A 66 -6.68 -14.43 16.80
N ASP A 67 -5.61 -15.14 16.42
CA ASP A 67 -4.56 -15.60 17.35
C ASP A 67 -3.63 -14.47 17.82
N TYR A 68 -3.56 -13.36 17.09
CA TYR A 68 -2.83 -12.14 17.50
C TYR A 68 -3.32 -11.60 18.86
N ARG A 69 -4.59 -11.80 19.20
CA ARG A 69 -5.13 -11.43 20.53
C ARG A 69 -4.68 -12.39 21.65
N SER A 70 -4.08 -13.51 21.30
CA SER A 70 -3.89 -14.67 22.19
C SER A 70 -2.42 -14.96 22.49
N THR A 71 -1.55 -15.04 21.47
CA THR A 71 -0.07 -15.17 21.60
C THR A 71 0.54 -15.25 20.18
N GLY A 72 1.47 -14.36 19.85
CA GLY A 72 2.07 -14.23 18.51
C GLY A 72 3.11 -15.31 18.18
N ASP A 73 2.67 -16.48 17.72
CA ASP A 73 3.57 -17.50 17.19
C ASP A 73 3.81 -17.30 15.69
N ALA A 74 4.85 -16.52 15.34
CA ALA A 74 5.36 -16.39 13.98
C ALA A 74 5.73 -17.75 13.34
N VAL A 75 5.97 -18.77 14.15
CA VAL A 75 6.28 -20.14 13.73
C VAL A 75 5.12 -20.80 12.97
N ALA A 76 3.86 -20.42 13.26
CA ALA A 76 2.68 -21.01 12.63
C ALA A 76 2.57 -20.76 11.12
N LEU A 77 3.30 -19.76 10.60
CA LEU A 77 3.23 -19.31 9.21
C LEU A 77 4.33 -19.85 8.31
N LEU A 78 5.42 -20.34 8.91
CA LEU A 78 6.58 -20.84 8.16
C LEU A 78 6.19 -22.02 7.26
N GLU A 79 5.36 -22.93 7.78
CA GLU A 79 4.95 -24.12 7.05
C GLU A 79 4.03 -23.79 5.85
N PRO A 80 2.92 -23.02 6.00
CA PRO A 80 2.15 -22.53 4.87
C PRO A 80 2.98 -21.74 3.86
N TYR A 81 3.88 -20.87 4.32
CA TYR A 81 4.78 -20.09 3.48
C TYR A 81 5.67 -20.99 2.61
N HIS A 82 6.37 -21.96 3.20
CA HIS A 82 7.24 -22.88 2.48
C HIS A 82 6.48 -23.82 1.53
N ARG A 83 5.23 -24.17 1.83
CA ARG A 83 4.37 -24.92 0.88
C ARG A 83 4.05 -24.11 -0.35
N VAL A 84 3.56 -22.88 -0.19
CA VAL A 84 3.24 -22.00 -1.33
C VAL A 84 4.48 -21.74 -2.18
N LEU A 85 5.63 -21.51 -1.54
CA LEU A 85 6.88 -21.29 -2.26
C LEU A 85 7.30 -22.52 -3.08
N ARG A 86 7.20 -23.74 -2.52
CA ARG A 86 7.49 -24.98 -3.25
C ARG A 86 6.53 -25.23 -4.41
N ASP A 87 5.23 -25.01 -4.19
CA ASP A 87 4.22 -25.18 -5.24
C ASP A 87 4.44 -24.20 -6.39
N MET A 88 4.79 -22.96 -6.08
CA MET A 88 5.15 -21.94 -7.07
C MET A 88 6.44 -22.29 -7.82
N GLN A 89 7.45 -22.83 -7.14
CA GLN A 89 8.69 -23.31 -7.79
C GLN A 89 8.42 -24.49 -8.72
N SER A 90 7.59 -25.45 -8.31
CA SER A 90 7.16 -26.58 -9.16
C SER A 90 6.45 -26.07 -10.41
N LEU A 91 5.53 -25.12 -10.26
CA LEU A 91 4.83 -24.49 -11.37
C LEU A 91 5.78 -23.89 -12.41
N LEU A 92 6.76 -23.12 -11.95
CA LEU A 92 7.77 -22.50 -12.81
C LEU A 92 8.70 -23.54 -13.47
N GLY A 93 8.96 -24.66 -12.78
CA GLY A 93 9.76 -25.78 -13.29
C GLY A 93 9.05 -26.58 -14.39
N ASP A 94 7.81 -27.00 -14.14
CA ASP A 94 6.98 -27.78 -15.07
C ASP A 94 6.62 -26.97 -16.33
N HIS A 95 6.48 -25.64 -16.18
CA HIS A 95 6.19 -24.74 -17.28
C HIS A 95 7.23 -24.77 -18.41
N ARG A 96 8.50 -25.10 -18.09
CA ARG A 96 9.55 -25.25 -19.12
C ARG A 96 9.28 -26.43 -20.07
N GLN A 97 8.35 -27.33 -19.73
CA GLN A 97 8.11 -28.58 -20.44
C GLN A 97 6.78 -28.62 -21.23
N ASN A 98 5.77 -27.80 -20.89
CA ASN A 98 4.47 -27.83 -21.58
C ASN A 98 3.81 -26.43 -21.72
N PRO A 99 3.88 -25.78 -22.89
CA PRO A 99 3.48 -24.38 -23.07
C PRO A 99 1.97 -24.12 -23.24
N ARG A 100 1.10 -25.15 -23.20
CA ARG A 100 -0.32 -25.02 -23.56
C ARG A 100 -1.19 -24.25 -22.53
N ASP A 101 -0.80 -24.19 -21.25
CA ASP A 101 -1.54 -23.49 -20.18
C ASP A 101 -0.80 -22.26 -19.62
N PHE A 102 -0.09 -21.54 -20.50
CA PHE A 102 0.81 -20.45 -20.13
C PHE A 102 0.15 -19.32 -19.31
N ARG A 103 -1.10 -18.98 -19.59
CA ARG A 103 -1.82 -17.88 -18.89
C ARG A 103 -2.22 -18.27 -17.47
N GLU A 104 -2.82 -19.45 -17.30
CA GLU A 104 -3.31 -19.91 -15.98
C GLU A 104 -2.16 -20.17 -15.02
N VAL A 105 -1.06 -20.79 -15.49
CA VAL A 105 0.15 -21.00 -14.68
C VAL A 105 0.72 -19.66 -14.20
N ARG A 106 0.77 -18.63 -15.06
CA ARG A 106 1.27 -17.30 -14.68
C ARG A 106 0.36 -16.59 -13.69
N LEU A 107 -0.94 -16.67 -13.87
CA LEU A 107 -1.91 -16.13 -12.90
C LEU A 107 -1.78 -16.84 -11.55
N ALA A 108 -1.61 -18.16 -11.54
CA ALA A 108 -1.38 -18.92 -10.32
C ALA A 108 -0.06 -18.52 -9.62
N CYS A 109 1.04 -18.36 -10.36
CA CYS A 109 2.31 -17.89 -9.82
C CYS A 109 2.23 -16.46 -9.27
N ALA A 110 1.57 -15.55 -10.00
CA ALA A 110 1.38 -14.16 -9.56
C ALA A 110 0.51 -14.08 -8.30
N LEU A 111 -0.57 -14.88 -8.24
CA LEU A 111 -1.39 -15.00 -7.04
C LEU A 111 -0.59 -15.61 -5.87
N SER A 112 0.25 -16.61 -6.14
CA SER A 112 1.14 -17.21 -5.12
C SER A 112 2.11 -16.19 -4.54
N ALA A 113 2.76 -15.39 -5.39
CA ALA A 113 3.66 -14.32 -4.96
C ALA A 113 2.93 -13.27 -4.10
N LEU A 114 1.68 -12.93 -4.44
CA LEU A 114 0.88 -12.02 -3.62
C LEU A 114 0.51 -12.63 -2.26
N VAL A 115 0.16 -13.92 -2.20
CA VAL A 115 -0.11 -14.61 -0.93
C VAL A 115 1.15 -14.66 -0.06
N LEU A 116 2.32 -14.95 -0.66
CA LEU A 116 3.60 -14.91 0.04
C LEU A 116 3.91 -13.50 0.56
N LEU A 117 3.63 -12.46 -0.22
CA LEU A 117 3.76 -11.07 0.22
C LEU A 117 2.89 -10.81 1.46
N LEU A 118 1.59 -11.17 1.41
CA LEU A 118 0.67 -10.98 2.54
C LEU A 118 1.12 -11.74 3.80
N LEU A 119 1.69 -12.94 3.65
CA LEU A 119 2.28 -13.71 4.75
C LEU A 119 3.52 -13.02 5.35
N SER A 120 4.26 -12.27 4.54
CA SER A 120 5.49 -11.59 4.96
C SER A 120 5.28 -10.17 5.51
N MET A 121 4.09 -9.58 5.33
CA MET A 121 3.79 -8.20 5.76
C MET A 121 3.95 -7.95 7.27
N SER A 122 3.67 -8.96 8.10
CA SER A 122 3.82 -8.86 9.55
C SER A 122 5.25 -9.09 10.04
N SER A 123 6.15 -9.53 9.16
CA SER A 123 7.56 -9.74 9.50
C SER A 123 8.34 -8.44 9.33
N THR A 124 9.29 -8.16 10.22
CA THR A 124 10.25 -7.05 10.08
C THR A 124 11.33 -7.32 9.02
N ASN A 125 11.19 -8.40 8.25
CA ASN A 125 12.17 -8.82 7.26
C ASN A 125 11.88 -8.18 5.89
N SER A 126 12.90 -8.13 5.05
CA SER A 126 12.82 -7.73 3.63
C SER A 126 12.04 -8.70 2.74
N ASP A 127 11.38 -9.70 3.32
CA ASP A 127 10.71 -10.78 2.58
C ASP A 127 9.54 -10.23 1.74
N TRP A 128 8.79 -9.24 2.24
CA TRP A 128 7.72 -8.63 1.45
C TRP A 128 8.27 -7.89 0.22
N GLU A 129 9.40 -7.18 0.33
CA GLU A 129 10.04 -6.48 -0.80
C GLU A 129 10.50 -7.47 -1.87
N TYR A 130 11.06 -8.59 -1.40
CA TYR A 130 11.47 -9.68 -2.28
C TYR A 130 10.26 -10.21 -3.06
N HIS A 131 9.14 -10.52 -2.41
CA HIS A 131 7.93 -11.02 -3.08
C HIS A 131 7.29 -9.98 -4.00
N ALA A 132 7.26 -8.70 -3.60
CA ALA A 132 6.78 -7.61 -4.44
C ALA A 132 7.62 -7.49 -5.72
N SER A 133 8.94 -7.51 -5.60
CA SER A 133 9.87 -7.49 -6.73
C SER A 133 9.68 -8.73 -7.62
N HIS A 134 9.54 -9.93 -7.03
CA HIS A 134 9.32 -11.16 -7.80
C HIS A 134 7.99 -11.14 -8.55
N LEU A 135 6.92 -10.62 -7.95
CA LEU A 135 5.64 -10.44 -8.61
C LEU A 135 5.78 -9.55 -9.85
N VAL A 136 6.47 -8.42 -9.72
CA VAL A 136 6.76 -7.52 -10.85
C VAL A 136 7.61 -8.21 -11.93
N HIS A 137 8.64 -8.96 -11.55
CA HIS A 137 9.48 -9.72 -12.47
C HIS A 137 8.69 -10.81 -13.21
N LEU A 138 7.79 -11.52 -12.53
CA LEU A 138 6.91 -12.52 -13.14
C LEU A 138 6.00 -11.87 -14.18
N ILE A 139 5.39 -10.73 -13.85
CA ILE A 139 4.56 -9.97 -14.78
C ILE A 139 5.41 -9.48 -15.98
N ASN A 140 6.61 -8.94 -15.76
CA ASN A 140 7.50 -8.51 -16.85
C ASN A 140 7.98 -9.66 -17.74
N SER A 141 8.15 -10.85 -17.19
CA SER A 141 8.47 -12.04 -17.97
C SER A 141 7.27 -12.56 -18.79
N SER A 142 6.09 -11.98 -18.56
CA SER A 142 4.82 -12.28 -19.23
C SER A 142 4.53 -11.24 -20.30
N ASN A 143 3.63 -11.58 -21.24
CA ASN A 143 2.98 -10.53 -22.01
C ASN A 143 1.93 -9.86 -21.09
N VAL A 144 2.23 -8.62 -20.67
CA VAL A 144 1.37 -7.83 -19.76
C VAL A 144 -0.01 -7.64 -20.36
N ASP A 145 -0.13 -7.43 -21.67
CA ASP A 145 -1.42 -7.22 -22.34
C ASP A 145 -2.29 -8.48 -22.27
N VAL A 146 -1.69 -9.66 -22.41
CA VAL A 146 -2.41 -10.95 -22.26
C VAL A 146 -2.93 -11.15 -20.84
N LEU A 147 -2.22 -10.66 -19.82
CA LEU A 147 -2.70 -10.72 -18.44
C LEU A 147 -3.84 -9.71 -18.19
N LYS A 148 -3.76 -8.51 -18.79
CA LYS A 148 -4.80 -7.47 -18.71
C LYS A 148 -6.14 -7.91 -19.28
N GLU A 149 -6.18 -8.91 -20.17
CA GLU A 149 -7.42 -9.46 -20.75
C GLU A 149 -8.35 -10.12 -19.71
N THR A 150 -7.82 -10.50 -18.54
CA THR A 150 -8.61 -11.12 -17.45
C THR A 150 -8.75 -10.15 -16.28
N PRO A 151 -9.91 -10.06 -15.61
CA PRO A 151 -10.05 -9.14 -14.48
C PRO A 151 -9.13 -9.49 -13.31
N LEU A 152 -8.88 -10.77 -13.03
CA LEU A 152 -7.86 -11.21 -12.06
C LEU A 152 -6.46 -10.75 -12.46
N GLY A 153 -6.06 -10.95 -13.72
CA GLY A 153 -4.73 -10.55 -14.19
C GLY A 153 -4.55 -9.02 -14.13
N LEU A 154 -5.57 -8.25 -14.51
CA LEU A 154 -5.58 -6.81 -14.35
C LEU A 154 -5.46 -6.40 -12.88
N ALA A 155 -6.22 -7.03 -11.97
CA ALA A 155 -6.15 -6.76 -10.54
C ALA A 155 -4.74 -7.00 -9.97
N LEU A 156 -4.11 -8.12 -10.34
CA LEU A 156 -2.76 -8.48 -9.92
C LEU A 156 -1.71 -7.49 -10.46
N ILE A 157 -1.84 -7.07 -11.72
CA ILE A 157 -0.98 -6.05 -12.33
C ILE A 157 -1.07 -4.73 -11.58
N MET A 158 -2.28 -4.24 -11.32
CA MET A 158 -2.46 -2.94 -10.66
C MET A 158 -1.97 -2.96 -9.22
N LEU A 159 -2.20 -4.05 -8.48
CA LEU A 159 -1.66 -4.21 -7.13
C LEU A 159 -0.13 -4.29 -7.13
N ALA A 160 0.45 -5.08 -8.03
CA ALA A 160 1.91 -5.18 -8.17
C ALA A 160 2.54 -3.82 -8.47
N ALA A 161 1.92 -3.06 -9.38
CA ALA A 161 2.38 -1.73 -9.73
C ALA A 161 2.24 -0.73 -8.57
N HIS A 162 1.19 -0.83 -7.76
CA HIS A 162 1.00 0.01 -6.58
C HIS A 162 2.06 -0.26 -5.51
N MET A 163 2.33 -1.54 -5.22
CA MET A 163 3.38 -1.96 -4.28
C MET A 163 4.81 -1.61 -4.75
N ASP A 164 4.99 -1.38 -6.06
CA ASP A 164 6.26 -0.95 -6.63
C ASP A 164 6.51 0.57 -6.51
N ILE A 165 5.53 1.37 -6.08
CA ILE A 165 5.72 2.81 -5.86
C ILE A 165 6.42 3.01 -4.52
N ALA A 166 7.66 3.54 -4.53
CA ALA A 166 8.47 3.65 -3.32
C ALA A 166 7.91 4.65 -2.31
N ALA A 167 7.14 5.66 -2.74
CA ALA A 167 6.49 6.57 -1.79
C ALA A 167 5.61 5.86 -0.76
N PHE A 168 5.07 4.68 -1.07
CA PHE A 168 4.28 3.88 -0.13
C PHE A 168 5.13 2.93 0.73
N ALA A 169 6.45 2.99 0.66
CA ALA A 169 7.34 2.17 1.45
C ALA A 169 8.33 3.02 2.25
N ILE A 170 8.75 2.52 3.41
CA ILE A 170 9.77 3.12 4.27
C ILE A 170 10.85 2.06 4.52
N GLY A 171 12.11 2.46 4.47
CA GLY A 171 13.27 1.57 4.66
C GLY A 171 13.56 0.69 3.46
N ARG A 172 13.11 1.09 2.25
CA ARG A 172 13.13 0.20 1.10
C ARG A 172 14.54 -0.04 0.58
N THR A 173 14.91 -1.31 0.43
CA THR A 173 16.27 -1.71 0.01
C THR A 173 16.37 -2.01 -1.48
N VAL A 174 15.25 -2.36 -2.10
CA VAL A 174 15.18 -2.72 -3.52
C VAL A 174 14.70 -1.53 -4.35
N VAL A 175 15.48 -1.15 -5.36
CA VAL A 175 15.13 -0.06 -6.28
C VAL A 175 13.80 -0.36 -6.99
N PRO A 176 12.81 0.55 -6.94
CA PRO A 176 11.56 0.45 -7.69
C PRO A 176 11.78 0.23 -9.19
N THR A 177 10.91 -0.53 -9.82
CA THR A 177 10.95 -0.72 -11.28
C THR A 177 10.09 0.28 -12.05
N CYS A 178 9.39 1.17 -11.35
CA CYS A 178 8.40 2.10 -11.87
C CYS A 178 7.31 1.40 -12.69
N ALA A 179 6.82 0.25 -12.20
CA ALA A 179 5.87 -0.60 -12.91
C ALA A 179 4.57 0.15 -13.30
N TRP A 180 4.11 1.09 -12.46
CA TRP A 180 2.89 1.89 -12.73
C TRP A 180 2.96 2.65 -14.06
N SER A 181 4.03 3.42 -14.28
CA SER A 181 4.24 4.15 -15.54
C SER A 181 4.70 3.24 -16.67
N ARG A 182 5.59 2.27 -16.39
CA ARG A 182 6.12 1.35 -17.41
C ARG A 182 5.04 0.51 -18.08
N TRP A 183 4.01 0.11 -17.34
CA TRP A 183 2.89 -0.66 -17.89
C TRP A 183 1.74 0.22 -18.41
N HIS A 184 1.97 1.53 -18.53
CA HIS A 184 1.01 2.53 -19.00
C HIS A 184 -0.31 2.49 -18.23
N LEU A 185 -0.26 2.24 -16.92
CA LEU A 185 -1.47 2.22 -16.09
C LEU A 185 -1.99 3.64 -15.84
N ASP A 186 -1.15 4.66 -16.01
CA ASP A 186 -1.50 6.07 -15.92
C ASP A 186 -2.27 6.62 -17.13
N GLU A 187 -2.23 5.91 -18.26
CA GLU A 187 -2.90 6.28 -19.51
C GLU A 187 -4.26 5.59 -19.69
N GLN A 188 -4.54 4.53 -18.91
CA GLN A 188 -5.78 3.74 -19.01
C GLN A 188 -6.96 4.35 -18.25
N HIS A 189 -6.87 5.64 -17.90
CA HIS A 189 -7.89 6.37 -17.15
C HIS A 189 -9.03 6.75 -18.07
N ASP A 190 -9.94 5.82 -18.32
CA ASP A 190 -11.21 6.18 -18.91
C ASP A 190 -12.02 6.96 -17.86
N ALA A 191 -12.20 8.27 -18.08
CA ALA A 191 -13.04 9.13 -17.25
C ALA A 191 -14.51 8.63 -17.17
N PHE A 192 -14.87 7.67 -18.03
CA PHE A 192 -16.17 7.02 -18.09
C PHE A 192 -16.16 5.57 -17.54
N ALA A 193 -15.07 5.12 -16.90
CA ALA A 193 -15.01 3.79 -16.28
C ALA A 193 -16.09 3.65 -15.20
N VAL A 194 -17.03 2.72 -15.43
CA VAL A 194 -18.18 2.50 -14.56
C VAL A 194 -17.80 1.58 -13.39
N PRO A 195 -18.09 1.95 -12.13
CA PRO A 195 -17.96 3.28 -11.54
C PRO A 195 -16.63 3.48 -10.79
N PHE A 196 -15.82 2.43 -10.66
CA PHE A 196 -14.49 2.42 -10.05
C PHE A 196 -13.63 1.41 -10.78
N GLN A 197 -12.34 1.69 -10.89
CA GLN A 197 -11.38 0.69 -11.35
C GLN A 197 -11.09 -0.33 -10.23
N ILE A 198 -10.65 -1.53 -10.60
CA ILE A 198 -10.44 -2.65 -9.67
C ILE A 198 -9.47 -2.28 -8.54
N HIS A 199 -8.42 -1.51 -8.82
CA HIS A 199 -7.48 -1.07 -7.79
C HIS A 199 -8.11 -0.07 -6.83
N GLU A 200 -8.96 0.85 -7.29
CA GLU A 200 -9.65 1.82 -6.43
C GLU A 200 -10.57 1.10 -5.45
N ILE A 201 -11.17 0.00 -5.88
CA ILE A 201 -11.98 -0.85 -5.00
C ILE A 201 -11.13 -1.47 -3.88
N ASN A 202 -9.85 -1.77 -4.13
CA ASN A 202 -8.96 -2.40 -3.15
C ASN A 202 -8.26 -1.37 -2.23
N THR A 203 -7.87 -0.24 -2.79
CA THR A 203 -6.97 0.72 -2.13
C THR A 203 -7.70 1.98 -1.66
N GLY A 204 -8.82 2.32 -2.30
CA GLY A 204 -9.54 3.58 -2.07
C GLY A 204 -8.88 4.78 -2.73
N VAL A 205 -7.72 4.56 -3.36
CA VAL A 205 -6.90 5.60 -3.98
C VAL A 205 -7.31 5.73 -5.45
N PRO A 206 -7.77 6.91 -5.90
CA PRO A 206 -8.13 7.09 -7.29
C PRO A 206 -6.90 7.03 -8.18
N ALA A 207 -7.05 6.42 -9.35
CA ALA A 207 -5.94 6.21 -10.29
C ALA A 207 -5.22 7.53 -10.65
N SER A 208 -5.98 8.62 -10.79
CA SER A 208 -5.43 9.94 -11.14
C SER A 208 -4.48 10.48 -10.09
N LEU A 209 -4.82 10.33 -8.79
CA LEU A 209 -3.96 10.75 -7.69
C LEU A 209 -2.76 9.81 -7.55
N LEU A 210 -2.98 8.51 -7.73
CA LEU A 210 -1.90 7.53 -7.67
C LEU A 210 -0.83 7.77 -8.75
N SER A 211 -1.24 8.14 -9.96
CA SER A 211 -0.32 8.55 -11.03
C SER A 211 0.48 9.81 -10.68
N ILE A 212 -0.10 10.76 -9.94
CA ILE A 212 0.63 11.93 -9.44
C ILE A 212 1.65 11.48 -8.40
N ILE A 213 1.23 10.72 -7.38
CA ILE A 213 2.11 10.21 -6.30
C ILE A 213 3.29 9.41 -6.87
N SER A 214 3.06 8.56 -7.86
CA SER A 214 4.13 7.82 -8.56
C SER A 214 5.15 8.75 -9.23
N LYS A 215 4.74 9.92 -9.73
CA LYS A 215 5.65 10.93 -10.29
C LYS A 215 6.35 11.74 -9.20
N LEU A 216 5.68 12.02 -8.07
CA LEU A 216 6.31 12.63 -6.89
C LEU A 216 7.48 11.77 -6.41
N ASP A 217 7.25 10.46 -6.28
CA ASP A 217 8.24 9.47 -5.87
C ASP A 217 9.49 9.45 -6.77
N GLN A 218 9.27 9.40 -8.10
CA GLN A 218 10.35 9.45 -9.08
C GLN A 218 11.13 10.76 -8.99
N CYS A 219 10.44 11.89 -8.80
CA CYS A 219 11.08 13.20 -8.66
C CYS A 219 11.93 13.30 -7.37
N ALA A 220 11.41 12.78 -6.25
CA ALA A 220 12.11 12.72 -4.97
C ALA A 220 13.37 11.83 -5.06
N SER A 221 13.25 10.65 -5.66
CA SER A 221 14.35 9.70 -5.86
C SER A 221 15.47 10.27 -6.73
N LEU A 222 15.11 10.97 -7.82
CA LEU A 222 16.08 11.64 -8.69
C LEU A 222 16.78 12.79 -7.96
N SER A 223 16.04 13.55 -7.16
CA SER A 223 16.57 14.66 -6.37
C SER A 223 17.56 14.18 -5.31
N GLU A 224 17.27 13.06 -4.62
CA GLU A 224 18.22 12.44 -3.69
C GLU A 224 19.48 11.94 -4.40
N SER A 225 19.34 11.30 -5.56
CA SER A 225 20.47 10.83 -6.37
C SER A 225 21.38 11.97 -6.85
N CYS A 226 20.79 13.10 -7.26
CA CYS A 226 21.51 14.29 -7.68
C CYS A 226 22.21 15.00 -6.51
N ARG A 227 21.69 14.88 -5.28
CA ARG A 227 22.32 15.45 -4.07
C ARG A 227 23.75 14.94 -3.86
N GLY A 228 24.03 13.70 -4.26
CA GLY A 228 25.34 13.07 -4.14
C GLY A 228 26.35 13.40 -5.25
N THR A 229 25.93 13.98 -6.38
CA THR A 229 26.73 14.01 -7.63
C THR A 229 27.15 15.39 -8.14
N LEU A 230 27.28 16.39 -7.24
CA LEU A 230 27.57 17.83 -7.46
C LEU A 230 26.29 18.66 -7.30
N GLY A 231 26.26 19.54 -6.29
CA GLY A 231 25.10 20.27 -5.76
C GLY A 231 24.44 21.32 -6.68
N HIS A 232 24.21 20.97 -7.94
CA HIS A 232 23.36 21.74 -8.84
C HIS A 232 22.05 20.99 -9.04
N SER A 233 20.98 21.51 -8.42
CA SER A 233 19.61 21.12 -8.79
C SER A 233 19.43 21.38 -10.27
N SER A 234 19.26 20.31 -11.05
CA SER A 234 18.99 20.42 -12.48
C SER A 234 17.75 21.30 -12.68
N ALA A 235 17.83 22.31 -13.55
CA ALA A 235 16.70 23.17 -13.87
C ALA A 235 15.46 22.35 -14.28
N VAL A 236 15.68 21.19 -14.93
CA VAL A 236 14.63 20.23 -15.31
C VAL A 236 13.89 19.67 -14.10
N LEU A 237 14.60 19.33 -13.02
CA LEU A 237 13.98 18.81 -11.79
C LEU A 237 13.19 19.91 -11.07
N THR A 238 13.68 21.15 -11.07
CA THR A 238 12.93 22.28 -10.52
C THR A 238 11.63 22.52 -11.30
N THR A 239 11.70 22.56 -12.63
CA THR A 239 10.50 22.71 -13.47
C THR A 239 9.50 21.56 -13.28
N GLU A 240 9.97 20.31 -13.17
CA GLU A 240 9.09 19.17 -12.93
C GLU A 240 8.43 19.25 -11.55
N ARG A 241 9.16 19.70 -10.52
CA ARG A 241 8.59 19.91 -9.17
C ARG A 241 7.49 20.97 -9.17
N GLU A 242 7.71 22.11 -9.83
CA GLU A 242 6.69 23.15 -9.97
C GLU A 242 5.47 22.63 -10.75
N ARG A 243 5.70 21.85 -11.81
CA ARG A 243 4.61 21.20 -12.57
C ARG A 243 3.78 20.26 -11.70
N LEU A 244 4.43 19.43 -10.88
CA LEU A 244 3.76 18.50 -9.98
C LEU A 244 2.98 19.22 -8.87
N TRP A 245 3.52 20.32 -8.34
CA TRP A 245 2.79 21.17 -7.40
C TRP A 245 1.52 21.74 -8.02
N MET A 246 1.60 22.32 -9.22
CA MET A 246 0.42 22.81 -9.94
C MET A 246 -0.61 21.71 -10.22
N LEU A 247 -0.16 20.50 -10.55
CA LEU A 247 -1.07 19.36 -10.72
C LEU A 247 -1.78 18.98 -9.42
N LEU A 248 -1.09 19.01 -8.29
CA LEU A 248 -1.70 18.78 -6.98
C LEU A 248 -2.70 19.88 -6.64
N GLU A 249 -2.36 21.16 -6.82
CA GLU A 249 -3.29 22.27 -6.54
C GLU A 249 -4.54 22.22 -7.43
N ALA A 250 -4.39 21.84 -8.70
CA ALA A 250 -5.48 21.72 -9.65
C ALA A 250 -6.26 20.41 -9.52
N TRP A 251 -5.76 19.42 -8.77
CA TRP A 251 -6.39 18.11 -8.67
C TRP A 251 -7.76 18.22 -7.99
N GLN A 252 -8.77 17.62 -8.63
CA GLN A 252 -10.12 17.54 -8.10
C GLN A 252 -10.55 16.07 -8.01
N PRO A 253 -11.20 15.65 -6.91
CA PRO A 253 -11.70 14.30 -6.79
C PRO A 253 -12.80 14.05 -7.82
N GLN A 254 -12.74 12.90 -8.49
CA GLN A 254 -13.80 12.47 -9.41
C GLN A 254 -15.15 12.36 -8.67
N SER A 255 -16.23 12.64 -9.39
CA SER A 255 -17.59 12.47 -8.88
C SER A 255 -17.82 11.01 -8.48
N LEU A 256 -18.52 10.83 -7.35
CA LEU A 256 -18.88 9.51 -6.84
C LEU A 256 -20.28 9.13 -7.34
N PRO A 257 -20.56 7.84 -7.57
CA PRO A 257 -21.86 7.39 -8.07
C PRO A 257 -23.00 7.80 -7.15
N GLU A 258 -24.11 8.23 -7.74
CA GLU A 258 -25.32 8.58 -6.98
C GLU A 258 -25.95 7.38 -6.28
N SER A 259 -25.72 6.17 -6.79
CA SER A 259 -26.16 4.89 -6.21
C SER A 259 -25.38 4.47 -4.95
N MET A 260 -24.25 5.10 -4.67
CA MET A 260 -23.42 4.80 -3.49
C MET A 260 -24.09 5.28 -2.20
N LEU A 261 -24.01 4.49 -1.13
CA LEU A 261 -24.54 4.85 0.19
C LEU A 261 -23.88 6.15 0.71
N SER A 262 -24.63 6.96 1.46
CA SER A 262 -24.16 8.29 1.90
C SER A 262 -22.91 8.23 2.77
N HIS A 263 -22.85 7.27 3.70
CA HIS A 263 -21.68 7.08 4.57
C HIS A 263 -20.44 6.67 3.76
N GLN A 264 -20.57 5.73 2.81
CA GLN A 264 -19.47 5.33 1.92
C GLN A 264 -18.97 6.50 1.08
N ARG A 265 -19.89 7.30 0.56
CA ARG A 265 -19.56 8.50 -0.23
C ARG A 265 -18.82 9.54 0.60
N SER A 266 -19.24 9.71 1.86
CA SER A 266 -18.57 10.60 2.81
C SER A 266 -17.16 10.10 3.12
N ALA A 267 -17.02 8.82 3.49
CA ALA A 267 -15.75 8.18 3.78
C ALA A 267 -14.76 8.31 2.61
N LEU A 268 -15.19 8.01 1.39
CA LEU A 268 -14.32 8.13 0.21
C LEU A 268 -13.89 9.57 -0.09
N ARG A 269 -14.75 10.56 0.14
CA ARG A 269 -14.38 11.97 -0.02
C ARG A 269 -13.33 12.37 1.01
N ILE A 270 -13.50 11.95 2.26
CA ILE A 270 -12.54 12.21 3.34
C ILE A 270 -11.21 11.54 2.99
N ALA A 271 -11.20 10.24 2.68
CA ALA A 271 -10.00 9.49 2.33
C ALA A 271 -9.24 10.11 1.14
N ARG A 272 -9.96 10.44 0.06
CA ARG A 272 -9.37 11.09 -1.12
C ARG A 272 -8.76 12.45 -0.79
N ARG A 273 -9.43 13.26 0.03
CA ARG A 273 -8.91 14.56 0.48
C ARG A 273 -7.69 14.37 1.38
N THR A 274 -7.73 13.44 2.33
CA THR A 274 -6.62 13.11 3.23
C THR A 274 -5.38 12.66 2.45
N LEU A 275 -5.54 11.76 1.47
CA LEU A 275 -4.48 11.35 0.56
C LEU A 275 -3.91 12.51 -0.24
N HIS A 276 -4.78 13.37 -0.78
CA HIS A 276 -4.36 14.55 -1.54
C HIS A 276 -3.54 15.52 -0.68
N ARG A 277 -3.96 15.80 0.56
CA ARG A 277 -3.18 16.61 1.51
C ARG A 277 -1.84 15.98 1.86
N ALA A 278 -1.81 14.66 2.07
CA ALA A 278 -0.56 13.94 2.31
C ALA A 278 0.38 14.04 1.10
N ALA A 279 -0.13 13.94 -0.14
CA ALA A 279 0.67 14.13 -1.34
C ALA A 279 1.26 15.55 -1.46
N MET A 280 0.51 16.59 -1.09
CA MET A 280 1.03 17.96 -1.01
C MET A 280 2.16 18.07 0.01
N LEU A 281 1.97 17.54 1.21
CA LEU A 281 2.98 17.58 2.28
C LEU A 281 4.24 16.77 1.91
N PHE A 282 4.07 15.58 1.32
CA PHE A 282 5.17 14.75 0.82
C PHE A 282 5.97 15.46 -0.27
N HIS A 283 5.30 16.16 -1.21
CA HIS A 283 5.96 16.94 -2.25
C HIS A 283 6.71 18.16 -1.69
N ALA A 284 6.11 18.86 -0.74
CA ALA A 284 6.73 20.02 -0.07
C ALA A 284 8.03 19.67 0.66
N ARG A 285 8.24 18.39 1.00
CA ARG A 285 9.50 17.88 1.55
C ARG A 285 10.59 17.61 0.51
N VAL A 286 10.29 17.71 -0.79
CA VAL A 286 11.17 17.52 -1.96
C VAL A 286 11.72 16.11 -2.13
N TYR A 287 12.32 15.55 -1.08
CA TYR A 287 12.97 14.24 -1.05
C TYR A 287 12.08 13.15 -0.41
N GLY A 288 10.79 13.42 -0.20
CA GLY A 288 9.88 12.47 0.44
C GLY A 288 10.34 12.04 1.84
N PHE A 289 10.34 10.73 2.14
CA PHE A 289 10.82 10.19 3.43
C PHE A 289 12.34 10.30 3.64
N HIS A 290 13.11 10.63 2.60
CA HIS A 290 14.53 10.95 2.72
C HIS A 290 14.78 12.41 3.11
N ALA A 291 13.75 13.26 3.12
CA ALA A 291 13.90 14.68 3.43
C ALA A 291 14.44 14.89 4.85
N ASN A 292 15.29 15.90 5.00
CA ASN A 292 15.74 16.31 6.31
C ASN A 292 14.61 17.07 7.01
N LEU A 293 14.07 16.51 8.08
CA LEU A 293 12.94 17.06 8.82
C LEU A 293 13.32 18.29 9.64
N LEU A 294 14.62 18.57 9.79
CA LEU A 294 15.14 19.80 10.38
C LEU A 294 15.11 20.99 9.38
N ASP A 295 14.97 20.71 8.09
CA ASP A 295 14.84 21.76 7.06
C ASP A 295 13.38 22.27 7.02
N PRO A 296 13.14 23.54 6.65
CA PRO A 296 11.77 24.03 6.45
C PRO A 296 11.10 23.35 5.23
N LEU A 297 9.77 23.42 5.17
CA LEU A 297 9.00 22.93 4.03
C LEU A 297 9.14 23.89 2.84
N ASP A 298 9.39 23.35 1.64
CA ASP A 298 9.35 24.13 0.40
C ASP A 298 7.89 24.52 0.08
N HIS A 299 7.71 25.72 -0.50
CA HIS A 299 6.41 26.26 -0.94
C HIS A 299 5.33 26.48 0.15
N LEU A 300 5.60 26.10 1.40
CA LEU A 300 4.62 26.19 2.49
C LEU A 300 5.16 27.03 3.63
N SER A 301 4.33 27.94 4.14
CA SER A 301 4.59 28.53 5.45
C SER A 301 4.45 27.47 6.55
N GLU A 302 5.13 27.66 7.68
CA GLU A 302 5.02 26.76 8.83
C GLU A 302 3.56 26.56 9.26
N THR A 303 2.76 27.62 9.26
CA THR A 303 1.33 27.58 9.59
C THR A 303 0.52 26.73 8.61
N THR A 304 0.84 26.79 7.32
CA THR A 304 0.14 26.00 6.29
C THR A 304 0.54 24.54 6.38
N GLY A 305 1.83 24.27 6.64
CA GLY A 305 2.34 22.92 6.90
C GLY A 305 1.65 22.28 8.10
N ALA A 306 1.59 22.98 9.24
CA ALA A 306 0.88 22.52 10.43
C ALA A 306 -0.61 22.25 10.17
N SER A 307 -1.27 23.15 9.44
CA SER A 307 -2.68 22.96 9.04
C SER A 307 -2.88 21.71 8.18
N LEU A 308 -1.95 21.37 7.29
CA LEU A 308 -2.04 20.13 6.50
C LEU A 308 -1.91 18.89 7.38
N VAL A 309 -0.98 18.89 8.35
CA VAL A 309 -0.81 17.78 9.31
C VAL A 309 -2.09 17.58 10.11
N GLU A 310 -2.67 18.66 10.66
CA GLU A 310 -3.93 18.62 11.40
C GLU A 310 -5.10 18.11 10.54
N GLU A 311 -5.22 18.57 9.29
CA GLU A 311 -6.26 18.11 8.34
C GLU A 311 -6.13 16.60 8.07
N ILE A 312 -4.91 16.08 7.91
CA ILE A 312 -4.65 14.65 7.67
C ILE A 312 -5.05 13.82 8.88
N VAL A 313 -4.53 14.17 10.06
CA VAL A 313 -4.80 13.45 11.33
C VAL A 313 -6.30 13.46 11.62
N THR A 314 -6.95 14.62 11.47
CA THR A 314 -8.39 14.75 11.66
C THR A 314 -9.18 13.91 10.65
N GLY A 315 -8.77 13.89 9.37
CA GLY A 315 -9.42 13.05 8.36
C GLY A 315 -9.36 11.56 8.71
N ILE A 316 -8.20 11.05 9.13
CA ILE A 316 -8.01 9.65 9.55
C ILE A 316 -8.87 9.33 10.78
N ARG A 317 -8.92 10.23 11.77
CA ARG A 317 -9.81 10.07 12.95
C ARG A 317 -11.28 9.90 12.54
N HIS A 318 -11.76 10.71 11.60
CA HIS A 318 -13.14 10.60 11.10
C HIS A 318 -13.39 9.28 10.37
N LEU A 319 -12.43 8.81 9.55
CA LEU A 319 -12.54 7.53 8.85
C LEU A 319 -12.58 6.34 9.81
N LEU A 320 -11.78 6.37 10.88
CA LEU A 320 -11.82 5.36 11.95
C LEU A 320 -13.16 5.35 12.68
N HIS A 321 -13.70 6.53 13.01
CA HIS A 321 -15.04 6.64 13.60
C HIS A 321 -16.12 6.07 12.67
N ASP A 322 -16.07 6.44 11.39
CA ASP A 322 -17.00 5.93 10.39
C ASP A 322 -16.86 4.41 10.17
N PHE A 323 -15.65 3.84 10.31
CA PHE A 323 -15.48 2.39 10.36
C PHE A 323 -16.14 1.78 11.60
N LYS A 324 -15.98 2.37 12.79
CA LYS A 324 -16.61 1.86 14.02
C LYS A 324 -18.15 1.87 13.93
N ASP A 325 -18.73 2.88 13.27
CA ASP A 325 -20.18 3.04 13.12
C ASP A 325 -20.77 2.23 11.96
N ASN A 326 -20.14 2.29 10.78
CA ASN A 326 -20.69 1.80 9.51
C ASN A 326 -19.88 0.64 8.90
N ALA A 327 -18.78 0.24 9.53
CA ALA A 327 -17.85 -0.78 9.07
C ALA A 327 -17.25 -0.48 7.67
N ASN A 328 -17.07 0.77 7.26
CA ASN A 328 -16.50 1.09 5.94
C ASN A 328 -15.01 0.73 5.87
N PRO A 329 -14.63 -0.32 5.12
CA PRO A 329 -13.27 -0.81 5.11
C PRO A 329 -12.49 0.14 4.22
N ILE A 330 -11.67 1.04 4.78
CA ILE A 330 -10.91 2.05 4.01
C ILE A 330 -9.50 2.23 4.60
N GLY A 331 -9.03 1.20 5.33
CA GLY A 331 -7.73 1.15 6.00
C GLY A 331 -6.57 1.53 5.07
N ASN A 332 -6.57 0.96 3.87
CA ASN A 332 -5.50 1.09 2.90
C ASN A 332 -5.26 2.54 2.43
N ALA A 333 -6.28 3.39 2.49
CA ALA A 333 -6.17 4.81 2.13
C ALA A 333 -5.61 5.67 3.27
N MET A 334 -5.44 5.12 4.48
CA MET A 334 -5.05 5.88 5.69
C MET A 334 -3.59 5.68 6.10
N ALA A 335 -2.99 4.52 5.81
CA ALA A 335 -1.67 4.15 6.32
C ALA A 335 -0.57 5.13 5.86
N TRP A 336 -0.48 5.37 4.55
CA TRP A 336 0.51 6.30 4.01
C TRP A 336 0.31 7.75 4.46
N PRO A 337 -0.92 8.34 4.41
CA PRO A 337 -1.13 9.66 4.99
C PRO A 337 -0.72 9.78 6.45
N LEU A 338 -0.94 8.74 7.25
CA LEU A 338 -0.54 8.72 8.66
C LEU A 338 0.99 8.73 8.81
N ALA A 339 1.71 7.98 7.98
CA ALA A 339 3.18 8.01 7.97
C ALA A 339 3.73 9.39 7.57
N VAL A 340 3.15 10.01 6.54
CA VAL A 340 3.54 11.36 6.09
C VAL A 340 3.29 12.40 7.19
N ALA A 341 2.08 12.47 7.75
CA ALA A 341 1.77 13.42 8.82
C ALA A 341 2.54 13.13 10.12
N GLY A 342 2.73 11.85 10.47
CA GLY A 342 3.49 11.42 11.64
C GLY A 342 4.95 11.86 11.59
N SER A 343 5.56 11.87 10.40
CA SER A 343 6.94 12.36 10.20
C SER A 343 7.12 13.82 10.63
N GLU A 344 6.07 14.63 10.49
CA GLU A 344 6.07 16.06 10.82
C GLU A 344 5.76 16.36 12.28
N CYS A 345 5.28 15.38 13.04
CA CYS A 345 4.91 15.57 14.45
C CYS A 345 6.11 15.74 15.39
N GLY A 346 7.34 15.72 14.88
CA GLY A 346 8.54 16.07 15.64
C GLY A 346 8.73 17.58 15.83
N SER A 347 8.14 18.41 14.96
CA SER A 347 8.27 19.86 15.03
C SER A 347 7.53 20.44 16.24
N GLU A 348 7.99 21.58 16.77
CA GLU A 348 7.31 22.27 17.88
C GLU A 348 5.86 22.65 17.53
N SER A 349 5.60 22.98 16.27
CA SER A 349 4.26 23.30 15.77
C SER A 349 3.29 22.11 15.79
N ASN A 350 3.76 20.87 15.68
CA ASN A 350 2.90 19.67 15.57
C ASN A 350 3.08 18.66 16.71
N LYS A 351 3.96 18.93 17.67
CA LYS A 351 4.31 18.02 18.77
C LYS A 351 3.10 17.53 19.58
N PHE A 352 2.08 18.36 19.71
CA PHE A 352 0.85 18.02 20.43
C PHE A 352 0.05 16.87 19.77
N LEU A 353 0.28 16.58 18.48
CA LEU A 353 -0.39 15.52 17.73
C LEU A 353 0.26 14.14 17.89
N GLN A 354 1.47 14.03 18.48
CA GLN A 354 2.20 12.77 18.60
C GLN A 354 1.40 11.66 19.27
N HIS A 355 0.75 11.95 20.40
CA HIS A 355 -0.09 10.98 21.11
C HIS A 355 -1.26 10.53 20.23
N GLU A 356 -1.83 11.46 19.48
CA GLU A 356 -2.96 11.15 18.63
C GLU A 356 -2.57 10.25 17.46
N VAL A 357 -1.47 10.57 16.76
CA VAL A 357 -0.93 9.71 15.68
C VAL A 357 -0.70 8.29 16.17
N VAL A 358 -0.07 8.13 17.35
CA VAL A 358 0.10 6.83 18.00
C VAL A 358 -1.23 6.12 18.22
N SER A 359 -2.24 6.83 18.74
CA SER A 359 -3.56 6.24 18.98
C SER A 359 -4.23 5.79 17.68
N LEU A 360 -4.08 6.58 16.61
CA LEU A 360 -4.64 6.24 15.29
C LEU A 360 -3.93 5.01 14.69
N ILE A 361 -2.61 4.87 14.85
CA ILE A 361 -1.86 3.68 14.39
C ILE A 361 -2.40 2.43 15.09
N HIS A 362 -2.54 2.45 16.41
CA HIS A 362 -3.11 1.32 17.17
C HIS A 362 -4.54 1.00 16.73
N ASP A 363 -5.39 2.02 16.67
CA ASP A 363 -6.79 1.86 16.24
C ASP A 363 -6.89 1.26 14.84
N MET A 364 -6.00 1.67 13.92
CA MET A 364 -5.93 1.10 12.56
C MET A 364 -5.44 -0.34 12.55
N ALA A 365 -4.36 -0.64 13.28
CA ALA A 365 -3.82 -1.99 13.39
C ALA A 365 -4.89 -2.96 13.92
N ASP A 366 -5.64 -2.55 14.94
CA ASP A 366 -6.70 -3.36 15.56
C ASP A 366 -7.98 -3.45 14.70
N SER A 367 -8.38 -2.34 14.06
CA SER A 367 -9.64 -2.27 13.30
C SER A 367 -9.54 -2.94 11.93
N PHE A 368 -8.39 -2.82 11.27
CA PHE A 368 -8.17 -3.31 9.90
C PHE A 368 -7.17 -4.46 9.82
N TYR A 369 -6.67 -4.96 10.95
CA TYR A 369 -5.67 -6.03 10.99
C TYR A 369 -4.36 -5.69 10.27
N MET A 370 -3.98 -4.40 10.29
CA MET A 370 -2.78 -3.86 9.63
C MET A 370 -1.59 -3.92 10.58
N LEU A 371 -1.19 -5.12 10.98
CA LEU A 371 -0.12 -5.35 11.97
C LEU A 371 1.23 -4.74 11.55
N HIS A 372 1.45 -4.61 10.25
CA HIS A 372 2.61 -3.98 9.64
C HIS A 372 2.76 -2.49 10.00
N LEU A 373 1.75 -1.86 10.60
CA LEU A 373 1.84 -0.49 11.11
C LEU A 373 2.43 -0.40 12.52
N THR A 374 2.54 -1.50 13.27
CA THR A 374 3.14 -1.48 14.61
C THR A 374 4.61 -1.03 14.58
N PRO A 375 5.46 -1.50 13.65
CA PRO A 375 6.82 -0.96 13.50
C PRO A 375 6.85 0.54 13.11
N LEU A 376 5.83 1.05 12.43
CA LEU A 376 5.76 2.47 12.05
C LEU A 376 5.66 3.36 13.28
N GLU A 377 4.88 2.95 14.28
CA GLU A 377 4.80 3.66 15.55
C GLU A 377 6.19 3.80 16.21
N GLN A 378 6.95 2.70 16.25
CA GLN A 378 8.29 2.68 16.85
C GLN A 378 9.25 3.60 16.08
N LEU A 379 9.21 3.57 14.74
CA LEU A 379 10.01 4.47 13.92
C LEU A 379 9.69 5.95 14.19
N LEU A 380 8.41 6.29 14.26
CA LEU A 380 7.97 7.67 14.49
C LEU A 380 8.38 8.16 15.89
N ARG A 381 8.26 7.33 16.93
CA ARG A 381 8.74 7.68 18.28
C ARG A 381 10.24 7.94 18.31
N ASN A 382 11.02 7.04 17.72
CA ASN A 382 12.48 7.19 17.63
C ASN A 382 12.86 8.47 16.87
N LEU A 383 12.12 8.79 15.81
CA LEU A 383 12.28 10.00 15.03
C LEU A 383 12.03 11.26 15.89
N TRP A 384 10.91 11.31 16.62
CA TRP A 384 10.56 12.46 17.46
C TRP A 384 11.51 12.66 18.65
N GLU A 385 11.96 11.57 19.26
CA GLU A 385 12.96 11.60 20.34
C GLU A 385 14.29 12.18 19.85
N LYS A 386 14.79 11.71 18.69
CA LYS A 386 16.00 12.26 18.07
C LYS A 386 15.83 13.71 17.64
N HIS A 387 14.68 14.08 17.09
CA HIS A 387 14.37 15.46 16.74
C HIS A 387 14.49 16.39 17.97
N THR A 388 13.87 15.99 19.08
CA THR A 388 13.93 16.72 20.35
C THR A 388 15.37 16.82 20.87
N LEU A 389 16.12 15.72 20.82
CA LEU A 389 17.52 15.68 21.25
C LEU A 389 18.36 16.66 20.43
N MET A 390 18.30 16.59 19.10
CA MET A 390 19.10 17.43 18.21
C MET A 390 18.83 18.93 18.40
N LEU A 391 17.56 19.31 18.58
CA LEU A 391 17.18 20.68 18.91
C LEU A 391 17.75 21.12 20.27
N SER A 392 17.67 20.26 21.29
CA SER A 392 18.14 20.60 22.65
C SER A 392 19.66 20.71 22.76
N THR A 393 20.40 19.93 21.98
CA THR A 393 21.87 19.92 22.00
C THR A 393 22.51 20.82 20.95
N GLY A 394 21.70 21.43 20.07
CA GLY A 394 22.19 22.19 18.92
C GLY A 394 23.00 21.34 17.93
N LEU A 395 22.75 20.02 17.90
CA LEU A 395 23.46 19.13 16.98
C LEU A 395 22.91 19.37 15.59
N THR A 396 23.82 19.71 14.66
CA THR A 396 23.49 19.79 13.24
C THR A 396 23.60 18.39 12.62
N GLY A 397 22.70 18.07 11.70
CA GLY A 397 22.73 16.77 11.04
C GLY A 397 21.54 16.56 10.12
N ARG A 398 21.45 15.34 9.58
CA ARG A 398 20.33 14.88 8.78
C ARG A 398 19.46 13.98 9.63
N LEU A 399 18.17 14.32 9.73
CA LEU A 399 17.17 13.48 10.36
C LEU A 399 16.04 13.25 9.38
N SER A 400 15.88 12.02 8.90
CA SER A 400 14.77 11.64 8.02
C SER A 400 14.12 10.36 8.52
N LEU A 401 12.87 10.10 8.13
CA LEU A 401 12.21 8.84 8.49
C LEU A 401 12.99 7.65 7.92
N GLU A 402 13.48 7.77 6.68
CA GLU A 402 14.25 6.70 6.05
C GLU A 402 15.58 6.39 6.76
N SER A 403 16.27 7.42 7.31
CA SER A 403 17.52 7.18 8.02
C SER A 403 17.27 6.38 9.30
N ILE A 404 16.17 6.65 10.02
CA ILE A 404 15.78 5.87 11.20
C ILE A 404 15.45 4.44 10.82
N ALA A 405 14.67 4.25 9.75
CA ALA A 405 14.30 2.93 9.26
C ALA A 405 15.52 2.08 8.87
N THR A 406 16.50 2.70 8.21
CA THR A 406 17.77 2.07 7.84
C THR A 406 18.58 1.66 9.08
N GLU A 407 18.67 2.54 10.08
CA GLU A 407 19.37 2.26 11.33
C GLU A 407 18.76 1.11 12.13
N THR A 408 17.43 0.99 12.12
CA THR A 408 16.69 -0.08 12.80
C THR A 408 16.43 -1.29 11.93
N ASN A 409 16.96 -1.33 10.70
CA ASN A 409 16.72 -2.38 9.70
C ASN A 409 15.22 -2.72 9.56
N THR A 410 14.38 -1.69 9.53
CA THR A 410 12.92 -1.81 9.52
C THR A 410 12.39 -1.41 8.15
N ILE A 411 11.54 -2.25 7.59
CA ILE A 411 10.96 -2.04 6.26
C ILE A 411 9.44 -2.13 6.37
N ILE A 412 8.74 -1.09 5.90
CA ILE A 412 7.29 -0.96 6.08
C ILE A 412 6.64 -0.61 4.76
N LEU A 413 5.60 -1.36 4.38
CA LEU A 413 4.70 -1.00 3.29
C LEU A 413 3.46 -0.29 3.86
N CYS A 414 3.31 1.00 3.58
CA CYS A 414 2.22 1.85 4.04
C CYS A 414 1.00 1.79 3.09
N LEU A 415 0.55 0.57 2.77
CA LEU A 415 -0.64 0.31 1.95
C LEU A 415 -1.78 -0.28 2.74
#